data_AF-A0A401RIZ4-F1
#
_entry.id   AF-A0A401RIZ4-F1
#
_cell.length_a   1.000
_cell.length_b   1.000
_cell.length_c   1.000
_cell.angle_alpha   90.00
_cell.angle_beta   90.00
_cell.angle_gamma   90.00
#
_symmetry.space_group_name_H-M   'P 1'
#
loop_
_entity.id
_entity.type
_entity.pdbx_description
1 polymer ?
#
loop_
_entity_poly.entity_id
_entity_poly.type
_entity_poly.pdbx_seq_one_letter_code
_entity_poly.pdbx_strand_id
1 'polypeptide(L)'
;MLIVSLVGSQKLKYEPIFTEGRMTVYTYEGVIMTGLPESGLSRAGVRINCGLNIIPVGQNTYLLKISHVQILEYNGIWPRDSFIPSHKLTQKLAPELTKPVKFEYSNGRVGNIQAPASLLEDVLNIHRGILNIFQITMKKSQNFYGLQETLDILTHLERHNQDRIHFDTPDKFLQLVQLLRSTTEETIDTLWRKSHSLELNTRRWILFALPAVGTPAALNFLKTKIQNLDISTADIVQALVLAMHQITADHQSLSIVRELFGMNHVQQIPMLRQIVYLGYGSMVFRFCAEKETCPDSLFKPLHDLLSAAIAHANEEDIVLGLKAIGNAGQPVSIKNIMKLLPGFGTAAATIPLKVQVDAIMALRNIAKKDPGKVQAIMIQLFMNQKNHPEIRMSACAIFLAAGCNIAAKLLSPKFDRLGLRFSRMLHPDTFCCKFVARKVYLPLKQMPNELTIRET
;
A
#
# COMPACT_ATOMS: atom_id res chain seq x y z
N MET A 1 17.06 58.14 2.11
CA MET A 1 17.74 57.07 1.36
C MET A 1 17.41 55.74 2.03
N LEU A 2 16.53 54.95 1.43
CA LEU A 2 16.38 53.50 1.64
C LEU A 2 15.41 53.02 0.55
N ILE A 3 16.00 52.51 -0.52
CA ILE A 3 15.32 52.00 -1.72
C ILE A 3 14.83 50.60 -1.39
N VAL A 4 13.51 50.41 -1.47
CA VAL A 4 12.86 49.10 -1.39
C VAL A 4 13.12 48.38 -2.72
N SER A 5 13.96 47.35 -2.70
CA SER A 5 14.10 46.43 -3.83
C SER A 5 12.92 45.46 -3.84
N LEU A 6 11.98 45.69 -4.76
CA LEU A 6 10.95 44.74 -5.14
C LEU A 6 11.62 43.56 -5.87
N VAL A 7 11.86 42.44 -5.18
CA VAL A 7 12.24 41.19 -5.85
C VAL A 7 10.97 40.63 -6.49
N GLY A 8 10.77 40.95 -7.77
CA GLY A 8 9.73 40.35 -8.58
C GLY A 8 10.01 38.86 -8.76
N SER A 9 9.21 38.01 -8.13
CA SER A 9 9.11 36.60 -8.49
C SER A 9 8.56 36.48 -9.91
N GLN A 10 9.45 36.38 -10.91
CA GLN A 10 9.07 35.90 -12.22
C GLN A 10 8.54 34.47 -12.07
N LYS A 11 7.22 34.29 -12.29
CA LYS A 11 6.63 32.97 -12.49
C LYS A 11 7.21 32.38 -13.77
N LEU A 12 8.18 31.48 -13.64
CA LEU A 12 8.60 30.63 -14.76
C LEU A 12 7.37 29.85 -15.26
N LYS A 13 6.99 30.08 -16.52
CA LYS A 13 6.02 29.23 -17.22
C LYS A 13 6.80 28.00 -17.71
N TYR A 14 6.52 26.85 -17.12
CA TYR A 14 7.16 25.57 -17.46
C TYR A 14 6.48 24.84 -18.62
N GLU A 15 5.31 25.32 -19.05
CA GLU A 15 4.55 24.76 -20.17
C GLU A 15 5.11 25.26 -21.51
N PRO A 16 5.33 24.38 -22.51
CA PRO A 16 5.69 24.79 -23.86
C PRO A 16 4.65 25.77 -24.43
N ILE A 17 5.11 26.94 -24.91
CA ILE A 17 4.25 27.96 -25.53
C ILE A 17 4.53 27.98 -27.03
N PHE A 18 3.52 27.63 -27.82
CA PHE A 18 3.58 27.72 -29.27
C PHE A 18 2.97 29.06 -29.71
N THR A 19 3.82 30.00 -30.13
CA THR A 19 3.41 31.37 -30.51
C THR A 19 2.73 31.40 -31.87
N GLU A 20 1.63 32.14 -31.98
CA GLU A 20 0.94 32.38 -33.26
C GLU A 20 1.89 32.97 -34.31
N GLY A 21 1.75 32.51 -35.55
CA GLY A 21 2.57 32.97 -36.69
C GLY A 21 4.00 32.44 -36.72
N ARG A 22 4.46 31.62 -35.75
CA ARG A 22 5.80 31.02 -35.76
C ARG A 22 5.73 29.50 -35.77
N MET A 23 6.51 28.88 -36.65
CA MET A 23 6.78 27.44 -36.62
C MET A 23 7.82 27.15 -35.53
N THR A 24 7.53 26.16 -34.69
CA THR A 24 8.50 25.67 -33.69
C THR A 24 9.15 24.40 -34.21
N VAL A 25 10.49 24.36 -34.18
CA VAL A 25 11.28 23.25 -34.71
C VAL A 25 12.00 22.54 -33.57
N TYR A 26 11.87 21.22 -33.50
CA TYR A 26 12.57 20.36 -32.56
C TYR A 26 13.32 19.26 -33.29
N THR A 27 14.39 18.76 -32.66
CA THR A 27 14.99 17.47 -32.98
C THR A 27 14.53 16.46 -31.95
N TYR A 28 14.06 15.31 -32.40
CA TYR A 28 13.53 14.24 -31.57
C TYR A 28 14.39 12.98 -31.71
N GLU A 29 14.79 12.42 -30.57
CA GLU A 29 15.41 11.11 -30.46
C GLU A 29 14.56 10.26 -29.50
N GLY A 30 14.13 9.09 -29.96
CA GLY A 30 13.47 8.08 -29.14
C GLY A 30 14.22 6.76 -29.23
N VAL A 31 14.50 6.12 -28.10
CA VAL A 31 15.22 4.84 -28.02
C VAL A 31 14.44 3.84 -27.17
N ILE A 32 14.25 2.63 -27.70
CA ILE A 32 13.72 1.48 -26.96
C ILE A 32 14.75 0.36 -27.03
N MET A 33 15.10 -0.20 -25.88
CA MET A 33 16.09 -1.27 -25.74
C MET A 33 15.51 -2.39 -24.87
N THR A 34 15.77 -3.64 -25.25
CA THR A 34 15.42 -4.84 -24.49
C THR A 34 16.64 -5.74 -24.33
N GLY A 35 16.73 -6.39 -23.18
CA GLY A 35 17.81 -7.30 -22.83
C GLY A 35 18.23 -7.18 -21.37
N LEU A 36 19.23 -7.97 -21.01
CA LEU A 36 19.79 -8.00 -19.67
C LEU A 36 20.59 -6.70 -19.37
N PRO A 37 20.48 -6.15 -18.15
CA PRO A 37 21.06 -4.85 -17.79
C PRO A 37 22.59 -4.84 -17.72
N GLU A 38 23.24 -6.01 -17.76
CA GLU A 38 24.68 -6.15 -17.72
C GLU A 38 25.35 -5.71 -19.04
N SER A 39 26.56 -5.15 -18.91
CA SER A 39 27.44 -4.84 -20.03
C SER A 39 28.06 -6.14 -20.60
N GLY A 40 28.33 -6.17 -21.90
CA GLY A 40 28.88 -7.35 -22.57
C GLY A 40 27.82 -8.37 -23.01
N LEU A 41 26.55 -8.12 -22.69
CA LEU A 41 25.44 -8.96 -23.12
C LEU A 41 24.71 -8.38 -24.33
N SER A 42 24.12 -9.29 -25.11
CA SER A 42 23.32 -8.93 -26.27
C SER A 42 22.06 -8.18 -25.84
N ARG A 43 21.81 -7.05 -26.51
CA ARG A 43 20.56 -6.31 -26.46
C ARG A 43 20.02 -6.12 -27.86
N ALA A 44 18.72 -5.97 -27.95
CA ALA A 44 18.04 -5.55 -29.15
C ALA A 44 17.35 -4.21 -28.89
N GLY A 45 17.25 -3.36 -29.90
CA GLY A 45 16.57 -2.10 -29.76
C GLY A 45 16.38 -1.36 -31.06
N VAL A 46 15.59 -0.30 -30.98
CA VAL A 46 15.28 0.58 -32.11
C VAL A 46 15.43 2.01 -31.63
N ARG A 47 16.10 2.83 -32.44
CA ARG A 47 16.22 4.27 -32.29
C ARG A 47 15.53 4.97 -33.45
N ILE A 48 14.76 6.00 -33.16
CA ILE A 48 14.14 6.87 -34.15
C ILE A 48 14.70 8.28 -33.95
N ASN A 49 15.28 8.83 -35.01
CA ASN A 49 15.71 10.22 -35.08
C ASN A 49 14.84 10.94 -36.11
N CYS A 50 14.27 12.10 -35.75
CA CYS A 50 13.51 12.91 -36.70
C CYS A 50 13.46 14.40 -36.30
N GLY A 51 13.11 15.25 -37.26
CA GLY A 51 12.79 16.65 -37.03
C GLY A 51 11.28 16.84 -36.86
N LEU A 52 10.86 17.60 -35.85
CA LEU A 52 9.46 17.93 -35.59
C LEU A 52 9.20 19.41 -35.87
N ASN A 53 8.20 19.68 -36.69
CA ASN A 53 7.72 21.03 -36.95
C ASN A 53 6.30 21.17 -36.41
N ILE A 54 6.11 22.05 -35.43
CA ILE A 54 4.81 22.35 -34.83
C ILE A 54 4.36 23.72 -35.36
N ILE A 55 3.22 23.72 -36.06
CA ILE A 55 2.69 24.89 -36.77
C ILE A 55 1.31 25.25 -36.20
N PRO A 56 1.08 26.48 -35.72
CA PRO A 56 -0.26 26.92 -35.33
C PRO A 56 -1.15 27.03 -36.57
N VAL A 57 -2.34 26.41 -36.52
CA VAL A 57 -3.30 26.39 -37.64
C VAL A 57 -4.71 26.86 -37.25
N GLY A 58 -4.93 27.19 -35.97
CA GLY A 58 -6.17 27.73 -35.44
C GLY A 58 -6.07 27.97 -33.94
N GLN A 59 -7.17 28.37 -33.31
CA GLN A 59 -7.21 28.61 -31.86
C GLN A 59 -6.90 27.30 -31.11
N ASN A 60 -5.85 27.31 -30.29
CA ASN A 60 -5.35 26.15 -29.52
C ASN A 60 -5.13 24.88 -30.37
N THR A 61 -4.89 25.03 -31.67
CA THR A 61 -4.82 23.91 -32.60
C THR A 61 -3.59 24.00 -33.45
N TYR A 62 -2.86 22.89 -33.52
CA TYR A 62 -1.52 22.81 -34.08
C TYR A 62 -1.40 21.64 -35.03
N LEU A 63 -0.51 21.78 -36.01
CA LEU A 63 -0.16 20.74 -36.96
C LEU A 63 1.26 20.26 -36.65
N LEU A 64 1.39 18.98 -36.33
CA LEU A 64 2.67 18.30 -36.21
C LEU A 64 3.06 17.75 -37.58
N LYS A 65 4.20 18.21 -38.10
CA LYS A 65 4.86 17.67 -39.29
C LYS A 65 6.19 17.05 -38.89
N ILE A 66 6.30 15.73 -39.03
CA ILE A 66 7.57 15.02 -38.86
C ILE A 66 8.34 15.09 -40.17
N SER A 67 9.66 15.27 -40.08
CA SER A 67 10.58 15.34 -41.22
C SER A 67 11.88 14.60 -40.89
N HIS A 68 12.70 14.31 -41.90
CA HIS A 68 14.04 13.72 -41.73
C HIS A 68 14.03 12.45 -40.84
N VAL A 69 13.04 11.56 -41.03
CA VAL A 69 12.92 10.33 -40.25
C VAL A 69 14.06 9.38 -40.60
N GLN A 70 14.81 8.95 -39.58
CA GLN A 70 15.85 7.94 -39.67
C GLN A 70 15.63 6.91 -38.56
N ILE A 71 15.44 5.65 -38.94
CA ILE A 71 15.31 4.54 -38.00
C ILE A 71 16.62 3.78 -37.98
N LEU A 72 17.14 3.54 -36.78
CA LEU A 72 18.32 2.73 -36.55
C LEU A 72 17.96 1.53 -35.69
N GLU A 73 18.55 0.38 -36.01
CA GLU A 73 18.40 -0.85 -35.25
C GLU A 73 19.66 -1.10 -34.44
N TYR A 74 19.47 -1.69 -33.27
CA TYR A 74 20.52 -2.17 -32.41
C TYR A 74 20.32 -3.67 -32.23
N ASN A 75 21.32 -4.46 -32.58
CA ASN A 75 21.34 -5.88 -32.29
C ASN A 75 22.79 -6.29 -32.08
N GLY A 76 23.20 -6.34 -30.81
CA GLY A 76 24.61 -6.54 -30.49
C GLY A 76 24.90 -6.41 -29.00
N ILE A 77 26.19 -6.42 -28.68
CA ILE A 77 26.72 -6.41 -27.32
C ILE A 77 26.75 -4.98 -26.78
N TRP A 78 25.93 -4.69 -25.76
CA TRP A 78 25.87 -3.36 -25.15
C TRP A 78 27.03 -3.11 -24.18
N PRO A 79 27.66 -1.92 -24.17
CA PRO A 79 27.49 -0.75 -25.04
C PRO A 79 28.49 -0.69 -26.21
N ARG A 80 29.09 -1.83 -26.57
CA ARG A 80 30.20 -1.90 -27.54
C ARG A 80 29.73 -1.64 -28.96
N ASP A 81 28.66 -2.30 -29.35
CA ASP A 81 28.15 -2.20 -30.72
C ASP A 81 27.37 -0.90 -30.88
N SER A 82 27.17 -0.48 -32.14
CA SER A 82 26.52 0.78 -32.47
C SER A 82 25.17 0.55 -33.12
N PHE A 83 24.30 1.56 -33.03
CA PHE A 83 23.07 1.59 -33.80
C PHE A 83 23.39 1.70 -35.30
N ILE A 84 22.76 0.84 -36.10
CA ILE A 84 22.96 0.78 -37.55
C ILE A 84 21.70 1.30 -38.25
N PRO A 85 21.81 2.23 -39.21
CA PRO A 85 20.66 2.70 -39.98
C PRO A 85 19.91 1.55 -40.68
N SER A 86 18.61 1.47 -40.45
CA SER A 86 17.73 0.49 -41.08
C SER A 86 17.04 1.10 -42.29
N HIS A 87 17.61 0.89 -43.49
CA HIS A 87 17.03 1.40 -44.73
C HIS A 87 15.62 0.84 -44.97
N LYS A 88 15.41 -0.45 -44.70
CA LYS A 88 14.12 -1.13 -44.91
C LYS A 88 13.02 -0.58 -44.00
N LEU A 89 13.29 -0.43 -42.69
CA LEU A 89 12.32 0.13 -41.76
C LEU A 89 12.08 1.61 -42.03
N THR A 90 13.14 2.38 -42.31
CA THR A 90 13.02 3.80 -42.65
C THR A 90 12.16 4.00 -43.90
N GLN A 91 12.41 3.26 -44.98
CA GLN A 91 11.60 3.33 -46.20
C GLN A 91 10.13 2.96 -45.98
N LYS A 92 9.86 2.01 -45.09
CA LYS A 92 8.49 1.58 -44.77
C LYS A 92 7.75 2.58 -43.89
N LEU A 93 8.40 3.15 -42.88
CA LEU A 93 7.75 3.97 -41.85
C LEU A 93 7.82 5.47 -42.12
N ALA A 94 8.85 5.98 -42.81
CA ALA A 94 8.98 7.41 -43.07
C ALA A 94 7.81 8.00 -43.88
N PRO A 95 7.29 7.36 -44.95
CA PRO A 95 6.13 7.89 -45.69
C PRO A 95 4.87 8.00 -44.84
N GLU A 96 4.71 7.11 -43.86
CA GLU A 96 3.58 7.09 -42.94
C GLU A 96 3.76 8.11 -41.81
N LEU A 97 4.95 8.17 -41.20
CA LEU A 97 5.29 9.10 -40.11
C LEU A 97 5.32 10.56 -40.55
N THR A 98 5.61 10.84 -41.81
CA THR A 98 5.65 12.21 -42.34
C THR A 98 4.26 12.77 -42.68
N LYS A 99 3.21 11.93 -42.63
CA LYS A 99 1.82 12.41 -42.78
C LYS A 99 1.49 13.35 -41.62
N PRO A 100 1.02 14.57 -41.90
CA PRO A 100 0.78 15.55 -40.86
C PRO A 100 -0.38 15.12 -39.95
N VAL A 101 -0.20 15.33 -38.66
CA VAL A 101 -1.23 15.06 -37.65
C VAL A 101 -1.58 16.36 -36.95
N LYS A 102 -2.88 16.64 -36.83
CA LYS A 102 -3.39 17.82 -36.17
C LYS A 102 -3.67 17.48 -34.71
N PHE A 103 -3.32 18.36 -33.79
CA PHE A 103 -3.58 18.15 -32.36
C PHE A 103 -4.03 19.45 -31.70
N GLU A 104 -4.93 19.31 -30.74
CA GLU A 104 -5.29 20.40 -29.84
C GLU A 104 -4.24 20.52 -28.74
N TYR A 105 -3.91 21.75 -28.34
CA TYR A 105 -3.01 21.99 -27.23
C TYR A 105 -3.38 23.25 -26.48
N SER A 106 -3.56 23.14 -25.17
CA SER A 106 -3.89 24.27 -24.30
C SER A 106 -3.40 24.02 -22.89
N ASN A 107 -2.76 25.02 -22.27
CA ASN A 107 -2.30 24.98 -20.87
C ASN A 107 -1.53 23.69 -20.52
N GLY A 108 -0.55 23.32 -21.33
CA GLY A 108 0.25 22.11 -21.12
C GLY A 108 -0.46 20.78 -21.37
N ARG A 109 -1.71 20.79 -21.86
CA ARG A 109 -2.48 19.59 -22.21
C ARG A 109 -2.59 19.43 -23.72
N VAL A 110 -2.13 18.29 -24.22
CA VAL A 110 -2.46 17.74 -25.53
C VAL A 110 -3.90 17.20 -25.49
N GLY A 111 -4.75 17.71 -26.37
CA GLY A 111 -6.16 17.33 -26.52
C GLY A 111 -6.35 16.32 -27.66
N ASN A 112 -7.43 16.48 -28.43
CA ASN A 112 -7.73 15.54 -29.51
C ASN A 112 -6.65 15.58 -30.59
N ILE A 113 -6.30 14.39 -31.09
CA ILE A 113 -5.35 14.19 -32.17
C ILE A 113 -6.15 13.68 -33.39
N GLN A 114 -6.14 14.46 -34.46
CA GLN A 114 -6.83 14.20 -35.71
C GLN A 114 -5.81 13.81 -36.78
N ALA A 115 -5.97 12.62 -37.33
CA ALA A 115 -5.13 12.09 -38.40
C ALA A 115 -5.98 11.74 -39.64
N PRO A 116 -5.38 11.69 -40.84
CA PRO A 116 -6.06 11.16 -42.02
C PRO A 116 -6.52 9.72 -41.81
N ALA A 117 -7.68 9.34 -42.35
CA ALA A 117 -8.23 7.98 -42.24
C ALA A 117 -7.33 6.88 -42.84
N SER A 118 -6.37 7.27 -43.68
CA SER A 118 -5.37 6.37 -44.28
C SER A 118 -4.14 6.12 -43.39
N LEU A 119 -4.05 6.73 -42.21
CA LEU A 119 -2.94 6.54 -41.29
C LEU A 119 -3.17 5.32 -40.40
N LEU A 120 -2.17 4.45 -40.29
CA LEU A 120 -2.21 3.28 -39.42
C LEU A 120 -2.19 3.68 -37.93
N GLU A 121 -2.94 2.95 -37.10
CA GLU A 121 -3.05 3.22 -35.65
C GLU A 121 -1.69 3.13 -34.94
N ASP A 122 -0.82 2.19 -35.31
CA ASP A 122 0.53 2.06 -34.74
C ASP A 122 1.40 3.30 -35.01
N VAL A 123 1.26 3.88 -36.21
CA VAL A 123 1.97 5.11 -36.60
C VAL A 123 1.39 6.30 -35.84
N LEU A 124 0.07 6.35 -35.65
CA LEU A 124 -0.58 7.33 -34.80
C LEU A 124 -0.12 7.22 -33.33
N ASN A 125 0.10 6.01 -32.82
CA ASN A 125 0.66 5.79 -31.48
C ASN A 125 2.08 6.35 -31.33
N ILE A 126 2.91 6.30 -32.37
CA ILE A 126 4.22 6.96 -32.35
C ILE A 126 4.07 8.49 -32.24
N HIS A 127 3.12 9.07 -32.98
CA HIS A 127 2.80 10.50 -32.85
C HIS A 127 2.29 10.84 -31.45
N ARG A 128 1.44 10.00 -30.85
CA ARG A 128 0.98 10.16 -29.46
C ARG A 128 2.14 10.11 -28.48
N GLY A 129 3.08 9.17 -28.66
CA GLY A 129 4.29 9.07 -27.84
C GLY A 129 5.16 10.32 -27.88
N ILE A 130 5.37 10.88 -29.07
CA ILE A 130 6.09 12.15 -29.26
C ILE A 130 5.32 13.29 -28.58
N LEU A 131 4.02 13.41 -28.84
CA LEU A 131 3.20 14.50 -28.31
C LEU A 131 3.08 14.45 -26.79
N ASN A 132 3.16 13.27 -26.18
CA ASN A 132 3.11 13.10 -24.72
C ASN A 132 4.28 13.80 -24.00
N ILE A 133 5.40 14.09 -24.68
CA ILE A 133 6.49 14.90 -24.10
C ILE A 133 6.03 16.33 -23.81
N PHE A 134 5.09 16.85 -24.60
CA PHE A 134 4.50 18.17 -24.40
C PHE A 134 3.34 18.17 -23.40
N GLN A 135 2.91 16.99 -22.91
CA GLN A 135 1.87 16.86 -21.90
C GLN A 135 2.43 17.23 -20.51
N ILE A 136 2.52 18.53 -20.24
CA ILE A 136 2.99 19.10 -18.97
C ILE A 136 1.84 19.88 -18.34
N THR A 137 0.87 19.18 -17.73
CA THR A 137 -0.26 19.83 -17.06
C THR A 137 0.07 20.15 -15.60
N MET A 138 0.25 21.43 -15.27
CA MET A 138 0.23 21.90 -13.89
C MET A 138 -1.23 22.15 -13.48
N LYS A 139 -1.94 21.13 -13.00
CA LYS A 139 -3.40 21.20 -12.82
C LYS A 139 -3.85 22.08 -11.65
N LYS A 140 -4.86 22.93 -11.92
CA LYS A 140 -5.67 23.66 -10.92
C LYS A 140 -7.14 23.20 -10.81
N SER A 141 -7.62 22.18 -11.54
CA SER A 141 -9.00 21.66 -11.39
C SER A 141 -9.19 20.28 -12.06
N GLN A 142 -9.65 19.26 -11.33
CA GLN A 142 -9.65 17.85 -11.79
C GLN A 142 -11.02 17.13 -11.66
N ASN A 143 -12.11 17.79 -11.26
CA ASN A 143 -13.24 17.07 -10.64
C ASN A 143 -14.38 16.56 -11.56
N PHE A 144 -14.57 17.06 -12.79
CA PHE A 144 -15.81 16.75 -13.56
C PHE A 144 -15.74 15.49 -14.44
N TYR A 145 -14.69 15.31 -15.26
CA TYR A 145 -14.59 14.17 -16.19
C TYR A 145 -14.36 12.82 -15.49
N GLY A 146 -13.61 12.81 -14.38
CA GLY A 146 -13.37 11.59 -13.63
C GLY A 146 -14.64 11.00 -12.99
N LEU A 147 -15.65 11.83 -12.72
CA LEU A 147 -16.88 11.39 -12.09
C LEU A 147 -17.75 10.53 -13.03
N GLN A 148 -17.86 10.90 -14.32
CA GLN A 148 -18.66 10.12 -15.27
C GLN A 148 -17.99 8.77 -15.58
N GLU A 149 -16.69 8.78 -15.84
CA GLU A 149 -15.92 7.54 -16.09
C GLU A 149 -16.01 6.57 -14.90
N THR A 150 -15.96 7.09 -13.67
CA THR A 150 -16.13 6.28 -12.47
C THR A 150 -17.53 5.65 -12.40
N LEU A 151 -18.58 6.37 -12.79
CA LEU A 151 -19.95 5.83 -12.83
C LEU A 151 -20.09 4.72 -13.87
N ASP A 152 -19.51 4.90 -15.06
CA ASP A 152 -19.58 3.90 -16.13
C ASP A 152 -18.91 2.58 -15.72
N ILE A 153 -17.76 2.65 -15.03
CA ILE A 153 -17.07 1.49 -14.48
C ILE A 153 -17.91 0.80 -13.40
N LEU A 154 -18.52 1.57 -12.49
CA LEU A 154 -19.38 1.03 -11.45
C LEU A 154 -20.59 0.29 -12.05
N THR A 155 -21.23 0.87 -13.06
CA THR A 155 -22.33 0.23 -13.79
C THR A 155 -21.88 -1.04 -14.52
N HIS A 156 -20.67 -1.05 -15.10
CA HIS A 156 -20.09 -2.26 -15.72
C HIS A 156 -19.88 -3.37 -14.69
N LEU A 157 -19.23 -3.05 -13.56
CA LEU A 157 -18.97 -4.00 -12.47
C LEU A 157 -20.27 -4.60 -11.93
N GLU A 158 -21.34 -3.81 -11.82
CA GLU A 158 -22.64 -4.31 -11.38
C GLU A 158 -23.30 -5.22 -12.41
N ARG A 159 -23.40 -4.81 -13.68
CA ARG A 159 -24.14 -5.56 -14.71
C ARG A 159 -23.50 -6.90 -15.04
N HIS A 160 -22.17 -6.98 -15.03
CA HIS A 160 -21.44 -8.15 -15.48
C HIS A 160 -21.10 -9.16 -14.37
N ASN A 161 -21.46 -8.88 -13.10
CA ASN A 161 -21.11 -9.74 -11.96
C ASN A 161 -22.31 -10.22 -11.13
N GLN A 162 -23.48 -10.38 -11.75
CA GLN A 162 -24.70 -10.83 -11.05
C GLN A 162 -24.63 -12.32 -10.64
N ASP A 163 -24.30 -13.21 -11.59
CA ASP A 163 -24.28 -14.66 -11.35
C ASP A 163 -22.86 -15.24 -11.20
N ARG A 164 -21.91 -14.72 -11.98
CA ARG A 164 -20.51 -15.17 -12.00
C ARG A 164 -19.60 -13.97 -12.15
N ILE A 165 -18.42 -14.07 -11.56
CA ILE A 165 -17.40 -13.02 -11.70
C ILE A 165 -16.92 -13.00 -13.16
N HIS A 166 -17.07 -11.86 -13.83
CA HIS A 166 -16.59 -11.70 -15.20
C HIS A 166 -15.07 -11.56 -15.23
N PHE A 167 -14.42 -12.03 -16.29
CA PHE A 167 -12.95 -12.15 -16.36
C PHE A 167 -12.22 -10.79 -16.28
N ASP A 168 -12.84 -9.71 -16.73
CA ASP A 168 -12.28 -8.35 -16.73
C ASP A 168 -12.50 -7.60 -15.41
N THR A 169 -13.22 -8.20 -14.46
CA THR A 169 -13.58 -7.59 -13.17
C THR A 169 -12.36 -7.12 -12.38
N PRO A 170 -11.25 -7.88 -12.26
CA PRO A 170 -10.05 -7.40 -11.57
C PRO A 170 -9.48 -6.12 -12.20
N ASP A 171 -9.46 -6.04 -13.53
CA ASP A 171 -8.92 -4.88 -14.26
C ASP A 171 -9.83 -3.66 -14.08
N LYS A 172 -11.15 -3.85 -14.19
CA LYS A 172 -12.15 -2.78 -13.99
C LYS A 172 -12.17 -2.29 -12.55
N PHE A 173 -12.02 -3.20 -11.59
CA PHE A 173 -11.91 -2.85 -10.17
C PHE A 173 -10.62 -2.07 -9.89
N LEU A 174 -9.50 -2.45 -10.50
CA LEU A 174 -8.26 -1.68 -10.38
C LEU A 174 -8.41 -0.28 -10.99
N GLN A 175 -9.06 -0.15 -12.15
CA GLN A 175 -9.36 1.15 -12.76
C GLN A 175 -10.19 2.04 -11.82
N LEU A 176 -11.25 1.47 -11.21
CA LEU A 176 -12.06 2.16 -10.20
C LEU A 176 -11.20 2.69 -9.03
N VAL A 177 -10.33 1.84 -8.47
CA VAL A 177 -9.43 2.22 -7.37
C VAL A 177 -8.51 3.36 -7.76
N GLN A 178 -7.94 3.33 -8.97
CA GLN A 178 -7.03 4.38 -9.44
C GLN A 178 -7.73 5.72 -9.65
N LEU A 179 -8.95 5.71 -10.20
CA LEU A 179 -9.75 6.92 -10.36
C LEU A 179 -10.07 7.53 -8.99
N LEU A 180 -10.61 6.73 -8.07
CA LEU A 180 -10.96 7.17 -6.72
C LEU A 180 -9.75 7.67 -5.89
N ARG A 181 -8.53 7.20 -6.19
CA ARG A 181 -7.31 7.70 -5.53
C ARG A 181 -7.01 9.17 -5.82
N SER A 182 -7.49 9.68 -6.95
CA SER A 182 -7.29 11.07 -7.35
C SER A 182 -8.48 11.98 -7.03
N THR A 183 -9.51 11.49 -6.35
CA THR A 183 -10.73 12.26 -6.06
C THR A 183 -10.78 12.78 -4.63
N THR A 184 -11.61 13.82 -4.42
CA THR A 184 -11.89 14.38 -3.08
C THR A 184 -13.01 13.62 -2.38
N GLU A 185 -13.09 13.76 -1.06
CA GLU A 185 -14.21 13.22 -0.28
C GLU A 185 -15.58 13.66 -0.81
N GLU A 186 -15.72 14.94 -1.18
CA GLU A 186 -16.95 15.48 -1.77
C GLU A 186 -17.34 14.77 -3.08
N THR A 187 -16.34 14.43 -3.90
CA THR A 187 -16.55 13.69 -5.15
C THR A 187 -16.99 12.26 -4.87
N ILE A 188 -16.37 11.59 -3.90
CA ILE A 188 -16.77 10.24 -3.45
C ILE A 188 -18.21 10.25 -2.93
N ASP A 189 -18.58 11.27 -2.15
CA ASP A 189 -19.95 11.40 -1.65
C ASP A 189 -20.96 11.70 -2.76
N THR A 190 -20.59 12.51 -3.75
CA THR A 190 -21.41 12.71 -4.95
C THR A 190 -21.62 11.41 -5.72
N LEU A 191 -20.56 10.61 -5.89
CA LEU A 191 -20.65 9.27 -6.50
C LEU A 191 -21.59 8.37 -5.70
N TRP A 192 -21.41 8.29 -4.38
CA TRP A 192 -22.26 7.50 -3.49
C TRP A 192 -23.75 7.86 -3.57
N ARG A 193 -24.07 9.16 -3.62
CA ARG A 193 -25.46 9.65 -3.77
C ARG A 193 -26.01 9.30 -5.14
N LYS A 194 -25.24 9.46 -6.21
CA LYS A 194 -25.67 9.07 -7.57
C LYS A 194 -25.85 7.56 -7.71
N SER A 195 -25.07 6.76 -6.99
CA SER A 195 -25.26 5.31 -6.90
C SER A 195 -26.54 4.90 -6.18
N HIS A 196 -27.23 5.82 -5.48
CA HIS A 196 -28.53 5.53 -4.88
C HIS A 196 -29.59 5.19 -5.92
N SER A 197 -29.49 5.75 -7.13
CA SER A 197 -30.43 5.48 -8.23
C SER A 197 -30.07 4.23 -9.05
N LEU A 198 -28.98 3.53 -8.70
CA LEU A 198 -28.37 2.43 -9.48
C LEU A 198 -28.34 1.10 -8.68
N GLU A 199 -29.32 0.86 -7.80
CA GLU A 199 -29.44 -0.36 -6.97
C GLU A 199 -28.40 -0.53 -5.83
N LEU A 200 -28.72 -1.43 -4.88
CA LEU A 200 -27.94 -1.69 -3.65
C LEU A 200 -26.53 -2.26 -3.89
N ASN A 201 -26.31 -2.93 -5.02
CA ASN A 201 -25.06 -3.63 -5.31
C ASN A 201 -23.93 -2.68 -5.75
N THR A 202 -24.25 -1.58 -6.45
CA THR A 202 -23.28 -0.53 -6.80
C THR A 202 -22.54 0.04 -5.57
N ARG A 203 -23.24 0.26 -4.47
CA ARG A 203 -22.64 0.80 -3.23
C ARG A 203 -21.59 -0.13 -2.62
N ARG A 204 -21.76 -1.45 -2.76
CA ARG A 204 -20.79 -2.43 -2.26
C ARG A 204 -19.47 -2.34 -3.02
N TRP A 205 -19.50 -2.11 -4.33
CA TRP A 205 -18.28 -1.91 -5.12
C TRP A 205 -17.48 -0.69 -4.66
N ILE A 206 -18.17 0.41 -4.32
CA ILE A 206 -17.52 1.59 -3.72
C ILE A 206 -16.88 1.20 -2.38
N LEU A 207 -17.64 0.55 -1.47
CA LEU A 207 -17.12 0.14 -0.16
C LEU A 207 -15.93 -0.80 -0.24
N PHE A 208 -15.90 -1.72 -1.21
CA PHE A 208 -14.76 -2.60 -1.44
C PHE A 208 -13.56 -1.88 -2.03
N ALA A 209 -13.77 -0.85 -2.86
CA ALA A 209 -12.69 -0.07 -3.44
C ALA A 209 -12.02 0.86 -2.42
N LEU A 210 -12.79 1.47 -1.49
CA LEU A 210 -12.28 2.48 -0.55
C LEU A 210 -11.01 2.06 0.22
N PRO A 211 -10.89 0.84 0.80
CA PRO A 211 -9.65 0.38 1.41
C PRO A 211 -8.44 0.42 0.48
N ALA A 212 -8.62 -0.03 -0.77
CA ALA A 212 -7.56 -0.13 -1.77
C ALA A 212 -7.17 1.23 -2.38
N VAL A 213 -8.08 2.21 -2.32
CA VAL A 213 -7.79 3.61 -2.68
C VAL A 213 -6.63 4.15 -1.85
N GLY A 214 -6.65 3.84 -0.55
CA GLY A 214 -5.51 4.01 0.33
C GLY A 214 -5.26 5.44 0.82
N THR A 215 -6.24 6.34 0.71
CA THR A 215 -6.11 7.77 1.04
C THR A 215 -6.84 8.15 2.34
N PRO A 216 -6.42 9.24 3.04
CA PRO A 216 -7.16 9.77 4.18
C PRO A 216 -8.59 10.19 3.84
N ALA A 217 -8.83 10.71 2.63
CA ALA A 217 -10.17 11.09 2.16
C ALA A 217 -11.13 9.90 2.08
N ALA A 218 -10.66 8.75 1.58
CA ALA A 218 -11.45 7.52 1.54
C ALA A 218 -11.78 7.01 2.95
N LEU A 219 -10.82 7.09 3.88
CA LEU A 219 -11.05 6.73 5.29
C LEU A 219 -12.04 7.67 5.97
N ASN A 220 -11.94 8.98 5.74
CA ASN A 220 -12.85 9.96 6.32
C ASN A 220 -14.27 9.76 5.79
N PHE A 221 -14.42 9.50 4.49
CA PHE A 221 -15.70 9.15 3.90
C PHE A 221 -16.30 7.88 4.56
N LEU A 222 -15.52 6.82 4.70
CA LEU A 222 -15.96 5.59 5.38
C LEU A 222 -16.39 5.86 6.83
N LYS A 223 -15.59 6.64 7.58
CA LYS A 223 -15.92 7.09 8.94
C LYS A 223 -17.28 7.79 8.96
N THR A 224 -17.52 8.73 8.05
CA THR A 224 -18.79 9.46 7.96
C THR A 224 -19.98 8.52 7.73
N LYS A 225 -19.84 7.51 6.87
CA LYS A 225 -20.90 6.50 6.64
C LYS A 225 -21.16 5.61 7.86
N ILE A 226 -20.12 5.26 8.61
CA ILE A 226 -20.26 4.54 9.89
C ILE A 226 -21.01 5.42 10.91
N GLN A 227 -20.61 6.68 11.04
CA GLN A 227 -21.18 7.61 12.00
C GLN A 227 -22.68 7.87 11.77
N ASN A 228 -23.08 7.96 10.50
CA ASN A 228 -24.48 8.17 10.11
C ASN A 228 -25.32 6.89 10.11
N LEU A 229 -24.70 5.72 10.35
CA LEU A 229 -25.34 4.41 10.23
C LEU A 229 -25.90 4.15 8.82
N ASP A 230 -25.24 4.68 7.79
CA ASP A 230 -25.65 4.56 6.38
C ASP A 230 -25.39 3.17 5.78
N ILE A 231 -24.63 2.32 6.50
CA ILE A 231 -24.13 1.02 6.03
C ILE A 231 -24.32 -0.06 7.10
N SER A 232 -24.47 -1.32 6.66
CA SER A 232 -24.73 -2.45 7.57
C SER A 232 -23.49 -2.82 8.39
N THR A 233 -23.69 -3.42 9.57
CA THR A 233 -22.58 -3.91 10.41
C THR A 233 -21.63 -4.85 9.64
N ALA A 234 -22.15 -5.70 8.76
CA ALA A 234 -21.33 -6.60 7.95
C ALA A 234 -20.43 -5.83 6.96
N ASP A 235 -20.97 -4.80 6.32
CA ASP A 235 -20.20 -3.94 5.41
C ASP A 235 -19.15 -3.13 6.18
N ILE A 236 -19.49 -2.63 7.38
CA ILE A 236 -18.55 -1.92 8.27
C ILE A 236 -17.37 -2.83 8.62
N VAL A 237 -17.64 -4.07 9.01
CA VAL A 237 -16.60 -5.05 9.38
C VAL A 237 -15.65 -5.29 8.21
N GLN A 238 -16.19 -5.60 7.04
CA GLN A 238 -15.39 -5.90 5.85
C GLN A 238 -14.55 -4.68 5.43
N ALA A 239 -15.16 -3.49 5.42
CA ALA A 239 -14.50 -2.25 5.04
C ALA A 239 -13.41 -1.87 6.04
N LEU A 240 -13.68 -1.92 7.36
CA LEU A 240 -12.71 -1.55 8.39
C LEU A 240 -11.52 -2.51 8.43
N VAL A 241 -11.73 -3.84 8.36
CA VAL A 241 -10.61 -4.80 8.36
C VAL A 241 -9.66 -4.51 7.21
N LEU A 242 -10.20 -4.32 6.00
CA LEU A 242 -9.40 -4.01 4.83
C LEU A 242 -8.75 -2.62 4.94
N ALA A 243 -9.49 -1.61 5.40
CA ALA A 243 -9.01 -0.24 5.54
C ALA A 243 -7.82 -0.14 6.50
N MET A 244 -7.90 -0.79 7.67
CA MET A 244 -6.82 -0.81 8.66
C MET A 244 -5.53 -1.44 8.11
N HIS A 245 -5.64 -2.37 7.15
CA HIS A 245 -4.51 -3.01 6.50
C HIS A 245 -3.95 -2.23 5.31
N GLN A 246 -4.82 -1.69 4.46
CA GLN A 246 -4.44 -1.15 3.15
C GLN A 246 -4.25 0.37 3.12
N ILE A 247 -4.92 1.12 3.99
CA ILE A 247 -4.83 2.58 3.98
C ILE A 247 -3.44 3.05 4.38
N THR A 248 -2.96 4.08 3.70
CA THR A 248 -1.67 4.72 3.99
C THR A 248 -1.64 5.16 5.46
N ALA A 249 -0.67 4.65 6.21
CA ALA A 249 -0.50 5.03 7.60
C ALA A 249 0.28 6.34 7.67
N ASP A 250 -0.44 7.45 7.77
CA ASP A 250 0.07 8.81 7.97
C ASP A 250 -0.61 9.49 9.18
N HIS A 251 -0.21 10.73 9.49
CA HIS A 251 -0.78 11.48 10.61
C HIS A 251 -2.29 11.72 10.47
N GLN A 252 -2.79 11.98 9.26
CA GLN A 252 -4.20 12.27 9.02
C GLN A 252 -5.04 11.00 9.20
N SER A 253 -4.64 9.90 8.57
CA SER A 253 -5.29 8.60 8.69
C SER A 253 -5.33 8.10 10.13
N LEU A 254 -4.23 8.24 10.88
CA LEU A 254 -4.20 7.91 12.32
C LEU A 254 -5.12 8.81 13.14
N SER A 255 -5.25 10.09 12.81
CA SER A 255 -6.21 11.00 13.45
C SER A 255 -7.65 10.55 13.20
N ILE A 256 -7.98 10.20 11.96
CA ILE A 256 -9.33 9.75 11.58
C ILE A 256 -9.70 8.44 12.32
N VAL A 257 -8.78 7.48 12.40
CA VAL A 257 -9.03 6.24 13.18
C VAL A 257 -9.21 6.53 14.66
N ARG A 258 -8.50 7.53 15.22
CA ARG A 258 -8.68 7.90 16.63
C ARG A 258 -10.10 8.36 16.95
N GLU A 259 -10.78 9.00 16.01
CA GLU A 259 -12.18 9.41 16.18
C GLU A 259 -13.13 8.20 16.27
N LEU A 260 -12.80 7.07 15.62
CA LEU A 260 -13.59 5.84 15.71
C LEU A 260 -13.65 5.26 17.13
N PHE A 261 -12.65 5.53 17.98
CA PHE A 261 -12.69 5.11 19.38
C PHE A 261 -13.82 5.76 20.18
N GLY A 262 -14.23 6.97 19.79
CA GLY A 262 -15.30 7.71 20.47
C GLY A 262 -16.71 7.37 19.98
N MET A 263 -16.86 6.53 18.95
CA MET A 263 -18.17 6.24 18.36
C MET A 263 -18.93 5.18 19.15
N ASN A 264 -20.12 5.53 19.66
CA ASN A 264 -20.97 4.64 20.44
C ASN A 264 -21.24 3.31 19.72
N HIS A 265 -21.58 3.34 18.42
CA HIS A 265 -21.85 2.14 17.63
C HIS A 265 -20.63 1.21 17.54
N VAL A 266 -19.43 1.77 17.40
CA VAL A 266 -18.17 1.00 17.37
C VAL A 266 -17.88 0.39 18.74
N GLN A 267 -18.10 1.14 19.82
CA GLN A 267 -17.82 0.66 21.19
C GLN A 267 -18.83 -0.41 21.66
N GLN A 268 -20.10 -0.31 21.25
CA GLN A 268 -21.14 -1.27 21.64
C GLN A 268 -21.00 -2.64 20.96
N ILE A 269 -20.38 -2.71 19.78
CA ILE A 269 -20.22 -3.96 19.03
C ILE A 269 -18.80 -4.52 19.27
N PRO A 270 -18.64 -5.63 20.01
CA PRO A 270 -17.31 -6.14 20.39
C PRO A 270 -16.39 -6.40 19.20
N MET A 271 -16.93 -6.92 18.10
CA MET A 271 -16.15 -7.22 16.90
C MET A 271 -15.60 -5.96 16.23
N LEU A 272 -16.40 -4.88 16.12
CA LEU A 272 -15.95 -3.60 15.58
C LEU A 272 -14.88 -2.97 16.46
N ARG A 273 -15.11 -2.99 17.77
CA ARG A 273 -14.15 -2.51 18.75
C ARG A 273 -12.80 -3.22 18.63
N GLN A 274 -12.80 -4.55 18.51
CA GLN A 274 -11.58 -5.33 18.28
C GLN A 274 -10.88 -4.94 16.98
N ILE A 275 -11.62 -4.83 15.87
CA ILE A 275 -11.07 -4.43 14.56
C ILE A 275 -10.37 -3.07 14.65
N VAL A 276 -11.00 -2.08 15.29
CA VAL A 276 -10.45 -0.72 15.38
C VAL A 276 -9.20 -0.68 16.26
N TYR A 277 -9.18 -1.31 17.44
CA TYR A 277 -7.99 -1.31 18.30
C TYR A 277 -6.82 -2.10 17.69
N LEU A 278 -7.07 -3.31 17.17
CA LEU A 278 -6.03 -4.13 16.55
C LEU A 278 -5.51 -3.52 15.24
N GLY A 279 -6.41 -2.92 14.47
CA GLY A 279 -6.13 -2.19 13.24
C GLY A 279 -5.29 -0.95 13.51
N TYR A 280 -5.67 -0.13 14.49
CA TYR A 280 -4.91 1.05 14.90
C TYR A 280 -3.49 0.69 15.32
N GLY A 281 -3.31 -0.37 16.14
CA GLY A 281 -1.98 -0.87 16.49
C GLY A 281 -1.15 -1.24 15.25
N SER A 282 -1.76 -1.91 14.27
CA SER A 282 -1.09 -2.26 13.00
C SER A 282 -0.74 -1.03 12.15
N MET A 283 -1.60 -0.02 12.12
CA MET A 283 -1.33 1.25 11.44
C MET A 283 -0.18 2.01 12.10
N VAL A 284 -0.14 2.07 13.44
CA VAL A 284 0.96 2.68 14.19
C VAL A 284 2.29 1.96 13.90
N PHE A 285 2.27 0.62 13.81
CA PHE A 285 3.45 -0.15 13.42
C PHE A 285 3.97 0.26 12.04
N ARG A 286 3.08 0.33 11.03
CA ARG A 286 3.45 0.75 9.67
C ARG A 286 3.95 2.19 9.62
N PHE A 287 3.25 3.12 10.29
CA PHE A 287 3.64 4.54 10.37
C PHE A 287 5.03 4.74 11.00
N CYS A 288 5.41 3.89 11.95
CA CYS A 288 6.69 3.97 12.65
C CYS A 288 7.72 2.93 12.19
N ALA A 289 7.49 2.22 11.08
CA ALA A 289 8.41 1.20 10.59
C ALA A 289 9.76 1.79 10.14
N GLU A 290 9.72 2.92 9.43
CA GLU A 290 10.89 3.58 8.85
C GLU A 290 11.38 4.80 9.66
N LYS A 291 10.74 5.08 10.80
CA LYS A 291 11.07 6.25 11.64
C LYS A 291 11.97 5.85 12.79
N GLU A 292 13.04 6.62 13.00
CA GLU A 292 13.94 6.47 14.16
C GLU A 292 13.19 6.66 15.48
N THR A 293 12.34 7.69 15.55
CA THR A 293 11.52 7.99 16.71
C THR A 293 10.05 8.06 16.33
N CYS A 294 9.21 7.44 17.15
CA CYS A 294 7.76 7.39 16.98
C CYS A 294 7.11 8.32 18.01
N PRO A 295 6.16 9.20 17.64
CA PRO A 295 5.53 10.11 18.59
C PRO A 295 4.76 9.38 19.69
N ASP A 296 5.07 9.69 20.96
CA ASP A 296 4.44 9.05 22.12
C ASP A 296 2.91 9.24 22.17
N SER A 297 2.42 10.35 21.60
CA SER A 297 1.00 10.68 21.54
C SER A 297 0.14 9.67 20.76
N LEU A 298 0.77 8.83 19.93
CA LEU A 298 0.08 7.77 19.17
C LEU A 298 -0.27 6.56 20.05
N PHE A 299 0.44 6.33 21.14
CA PHE A 299 0.19 5.17 22.00
C PHE A 299 -0.81 5.44 23.11
N LYS A 300 -1.06 6.73 23.40
CA LYS A 300 -1.98 7.16 24.46
C LYS A 300 -3.33 6.43 24.41
N PRO A 301 -4.04 6.30 23.27
CA PRO A 301 -5.31 5.56 23.23
C PRO A 301 -5.17 4.07 23.64
N LEU A 302 -4.05 3.44 23.28
CA LEU A 302 -3.79 2.03 23.62
C LEU A 302 -3.38 1.86 25.09
N HIS A 303 -2.59 2.80 25.61
CA HIS A 303 -2.17 2.82 27.01
C HIS A 303 -3.32 3.17 27.96
N ASP A 304 -4.19 4.08 27.55
CA ASP A 304 -5.38 4.49 28.30
C ASP A 304 -6.36 3.32 28.38
N LEU A 305 -6.62 2.61 27.27
CA LEU A 305 -7.43 1.38 27.26
C LEU A 305 -6.86 0.35 28.26
N LEU A 306 -5.57 0.03 28.15
CA LEU A 306 -4.95 -0.97 29.01
C LEU A 306 -5.01 -0.56 30.48
N SER A 307 -4.73 0.71 30.79
CA SER A 307 -4.70 1.21 32.17
C SER A 307 -6.10 1.19 32.80
N ALA A 308 -7.12 1.62 32.05
CA ALA A 308 -8.52 1.54 32.50
C ALA A 308 -8.96 0.08 32.69
N ALA A 309 -8.61 -0.81 31.76
CA ALA A 309 -8.94 -2.22 31.84
C ALA A 309 -8.35 -2.91 33.08
N ILE A 310 -7.09 -2.57 33.42
CA ILE A 310 -6.44 -3.05 34.65
C ILE A 310 -7.16 -2.53 35.89
N ALA A 311 -7.50 -1.24 35.92
CA ALA A 311 -8.18 -0.62 37.06
C ALA A 311 -9.56 -1.23 37.34
N HIS A 312 -10.26 -1.66 36.28
CA HIS A 312 -11.58 -2.29 36.37
C HIS A 312 -11.55 -3.83 36.37
N ALA A 313 -10.37 -4.44 36.39
CA ALA A 313 -10.18 -5.89 36.28
C ALA A 313 -10.92 -6.51 35.06
N ASN A 314 -11.02 -5.78 33.95
CA ASN A 314 -11.68 -6.24 32.73
C ASN A 314 -10.70 -7.06 31.88
N GLU A 315 -10.74 -8.39 32.01
CA GLU A 315 -9.84 -9.32 31.31
C GLU A 315 -9.88 -9.14 29.78
N GLU A 316 -11.06 -9.00 29.18
CA GLU A 316 -11.21 -8.89 27.72
C GLU A 316 -10.49 -7.65 27.18
N ASP A 317 -10.60 -6.52 27.90
CA ASP A 317 -9.98 -5.26 27.52
C ASP A 317 -8.48 -5.24 27.80
N ILE A 318 -8.02 -5.94 28.84
CA ILE A 318 -6.58 -6.13 29.08
C ILE A 318 -5.99 -6.90 27.90
N VAL A 319 -6.63 -7.99 27.48
CA VAL A 319 -6.18 -8.80 26.33
C VAL A 319 -6.21 -7.98 25.04
N LEU A 320 -7.29 -7.21 24.79
CA LEU A 320 -7.39 -6.35 23.61
C LEU A 320 -6.29 -5.27 23.59
N GLY A 321 -6.08 -4.59 24.73
CA GLY A 321 -5.04 -3.58 24.89
C GLY A 321 -3.64 -4.15 24.65
N LEU A 322 -3.33 -5.31 25.25
CA LEU A 322 -2.06 -6.01 25.05
C LEU A 322 -1.83 -6.39 23.59
N LYS A 323 -2.84 -6.94 22.91
CA LYS A 323 -2.74 -7.30 21.48
C LYS A 323 -2.56 -6.08 20.60
N ALA A 324 -3.29 -4.98 20.85
CA ALA A 324 -3.15 -3.74 20.09
C ALA A 324 -1.77 -3.10 20.29
N ILE A 325 -1.27 -3.06 21.54
CA ILE A 325 0.09 -2.62 21.87
C ILE A 325 1.14 -3.52 21.21
N GLY A 326 0.94 -4.84 21.23
CA GLY A 326 1.82 -5.81 20.59
C GLY A 326 1.86 -5.66 19.08
N ASN A 327 0.73 -5.35 18.44
CA ASN A 327 0.68 -5.00 17.02
C ASN A 327 1.48 -3.73 16.73
N ALA A 328 1.31 -2.68 17.54
CA ALA A 328 2.07 -1.42 17.41
C ALA A 328 3.58 -1.64 17.54
N GLY A 329 4.00 -2.51 18.47
CA GLY A 329 5.36 -3.02 18.53
C GLY A 329 6.43 -1.98 18.87
N GLN A 330 6.12 -0.97 19.69
CA GLN A 330 7.03 0.14 19.99
C GLN A 330 7.59 0.08 21.43
N PRO A 331 8.91 0.36 21.63
CA PRO A 331 9.57 0.23 22.94
C PRO A 331 8.97 1.09 24.07
N VAL A 332 8.30 2.20 23.75
CA VAL A 332 7.62 3.07 24.74
C VAL A 332 6.60 2.31 25.59
N SER A 333 5.98 1.27 25.03
CA SER A 333 4.95 0.47 25.71
C SER A 333 5.50 -0.57 26.69
N ILE A 334 6.82 -0.80 26.74
CA ILE A 334 7.43 -1.85 27.57
C ILE A 334 7.04 -1.68 29.05
N LYS A 335 7.08 -0.45 29.58
CA LYS A 335 6.75 -0.18 30.98
C LYS A 335 5.30 -0.54 31.31
N ASN A 336 4.37 -0.29 30.39
CA ASN A 336 2.96 -0.62 30.56
C ASN A 336 2.74 -2.14 30.57
N ILE A 337 3.43 -2.87 29.68
CA ILE A 337 3.36 -4.34 29.61
C ILE A 337 3.98 -4.98 30.87
N MET A 338 5.13 -4.48 31.32
CA MET A 338 5.86 -5.06 32.47
C MET A 338 5.04 -5.09 33.76
N LYS A 339 4.08 -4.19 33.94
CA LYS A 339 3.18 -4.20 35.11
C LYS A 339 2.36 -5.48 35.25
N LEU A 340 2.15 -6.20 34.13
CA LEU A 340 1.38 -7.42 34.03
C LEU A 340 2.25 -8.69 34.04
N LEU A 341 3.57 -8.54 34.18
CA LEU A 341 4.51 -9.67 34.17
C LEU A 341 4.91 -10.07 35.59
N PRO A 342 5.00 -11.38 35.91
CA PRO A 342 5.40 -11.83 37.23
C PRO A 342 6.84 -11.42 37.54
N GLY A 343 7.06 -10.89 38.74
CA GLY A 343 8.35 -10.36 39.18
C GLY A 343 8.65 -8.92 38.76
N PHE A 344 7.78 -8.29 37.96
CA PHE A 344 7.95 -6.90 37.50
C PHE A 344 6.86 -5.95 37.99
N GLY A 345 5.64 -6.45 38.23
CA GLY A 345 4.53 -5.65 38.74
C GLY A 345 3.66 -6.43 39.72
N THR A 346 2.92 -5.69 40.56
CA THR A 346 1.99 -6.26 41.55
C THR A 346 0.70 -6.79 40.91
N ALA A 347 0.27 -6.20 39.78
CA ALA A 347 -0.94 -6.62 39.06
C ALA A 347 -0.82 -8.04 38.47
N ALA A 348 0.39 -8.54 38.24
CA ALA A 348 0.61 -9.90 37.75
C ALA A 348 0.06 -10.98 38.69
N ALA A 349 0.01 -10.72 40.01
CA ALA A 349 -0.49 -11.68 40.99
C ALA A 349 -2.02 -11.85 40.94
N THR A 350 -2.75 -10.86 40.41
CA THR A 350 -4.21 -10.82 40.42
C THR A 350 -4.85 -11.14 39.07
N ILE A 351 -4.05 -11.31 38.02
CA ILE A 351 -4.53 -11.57 36.66
C ILE A 351 -4.33 -13.03 36.23
N PRO A 352 -5.24 -13.58 35.40
CA PRO A 352 -5.13 -14.95 34.92
C PRO A 352 -3.84 -15.24 34.14
N LEU A 353 -3.40 -16.50 34.18
CA LEU A 353 -2.23 -16.99 33.47
C LEU A 353 -2.23 -16.62 31.98
N LYS A 354 -3.38 -16.74 31.31
CA LYS A 354 -3.57 -16.40 29.89
C LYS A 354 -3.20 -14.95 29.59
N VAL A 355 -3.60 -14.02 30.48
CA VAL A 355 -3.30 -12.59 30.34
C VAL A 355 -1.80 -12.32 30.50
N GLN A 356 -1.13 -13.04 31.40
CA GLN A 356 0.33 -12.95 31.58
C GLN A 356 1.07 -13.44 30.32
N VAL A 357 0.59 -14.53 29.70
CA VAL A 357 1.12 -15.04 28.43
C VAL A 357 0.89 -14.04 27.29
N ASP A 358 -0.30 -13.44 27.20
CA ASP A 358 -0.59 -12.39 26.21
C ASP A 358 0.33 -11.15 26.42
N ALA A 359 0.65 -10.80 27.67
CA ALA A 359 1.58 -9.73 27.97
C ALA A 359 3.01 -10.05 27.49
N ILE A 360 3.46 -11.29 27.66
CA ILE A 360 4.72 -11.76 27.09
C ILE A 360 4.68 -11.65 25.56
N MET A 361 3.62 -12.17 24.92
CA MET A 361 3.46 -12.15 23.47
C MET A 361 3.41 -10.74 22.86
N ALA A 362 2.94 -9.74 23.61
CA ALA A 362 2.95 -8.35 23.19
C ALA A 362 4.38 -7.80 22.97
N LEU A 363 5.40 -8.37 23.62
CA LEU A 363 6.80 -7.95 23.46
C LEU A 363 7.45 -8.48 22.18
N ARG A 364 6.81 -9.40 21.45
CA ARG A 364 7.40 -10.07 20.27
C ARG A 364 7.79 -9.10 19.15
N ASN A 365 6.93 -8.15 18.80
CA ASN A 365 7.26 -7.16 17.76
C ASN A 365 8.21 -6.09 18.29
N ILE A 366 8.13 -5.76 19.58
CA ILE A 366 9.06 -4.83 20.24
C ILE A 366 10.49 -5.38 20.20
N ALA A 367 10.65 -6.71 20.34
CA ALA A 367 11.95 -7.38 20.25
C ALA A 367 12.65 -7.17 18.90
N LYS A 368 11.92 -6.87 17.82
CA LYS A 368 12.53 -6.55 16.51
C LYS A 368 13.14 -5.14 16.49
N LYS A 369 12.67 -4.23 17.35
CA LYS A 369 13.16 -2.85 17.46
C LYS A 369 14.18 -2.66 18.57
N ASP A 370 13.96 -3.28 19.72
CA ASP A 370 14.82 -3.20 20.90
C ASP A 370 15.05 -4.62 21.48
N PRO A 371 15.85 -5.46 20.79
CA PRO A 371 16.08 -6.84 21.19
C PRO A 371 16.75 -6.94 22.55
N GLY A 372 17.72 -6.08 22.86
CA GLY A 372 18.49 -6.13 24.11
C GLY A 372 17.60 -5.94 25.33
N LYS A 373 16.71 -4.93 25.30
CA LYS A 373 15.80 -4.67 26.42
C LYS A 373 14.77 -5.78 26.60
N VAL A 374 14.21 -6.32 25.51
CA VAL A 374 13.26 -7.44 25.61
C VAL A 374 13.94 -8.71 26.10
N GLN A 375 15.15 -9.03 25.63
CA GLN A 375 15.93 -10.19 26.08
C GLN A 375 16.19 -10.15 27.59
N ALA A 376 16.56 -8.99 28.13
CA ALA A 376 16.79 -8.82 29.57
C ALA A 376 15.53 -9.16 30.41
N ILE A 377 14.35 -8.81 29.92
CA ILE A 377 13.07 -9.15 30.55
C ILE A 377 12.79 -10.65 30.42
N MET A 378 12.95 -11.21 29.21
CA MET A 378 12.63 -12.62 28.94
C MET A 378 13.52 -13.60 29.72
N ILE A 379 14.82 -13.31 29.88
CA ILE A 379 15.73 -14.15 30.67
C ILE A 379 15.25 -14.25 32.12
N GLN A 380 14.87 -13.13 32.73
CA GLN A 380 14.41 -13.13 34.13
C GLN A 380 13.15 -13.98 34.30
N LEU A 381 12.19 -13.88 33.36
CA LEU A 381 10.98 -14.69 33.37
C LEU A 381 11.25 -16.18 33.18
N PHE A 382 12.16 -16.53 32.27
CA PHE A 382 12.51 -17.91 31.96
C PHE A 382 13.27 -18.60 33.10
N MET A 383 14.24 -17.90 33.70
CA MET A 383 15.15 -18.44 34.73
C MET A 383 14.48 -18.58 36.10
N ASN A 384 13.41 -17.80 36.38
CA ASN A 384 12.67 -17.95 37.62
C ASN A 384 11.82 -19.23 37.61
N GLN A 385 12.28 -20.25 38.34
CA GLN A 385 11.63 -21.56 38.42
C GLN A 385 10.27 -21.53 39.13
N LYS A 386 9.96 -20.46 39.87
CA LYS A 386 8.64 -20.27 40.51
C LYS A 386 7.55 -19.88 39.51
N ASN A 387 7.93 -19.39 38.32
CA ASN A 387 6.98 -19.03 37.29
C ASN A 387 6.33 -20.27 36.67
N HIS A 388 5.06 -20.14 36.29
CA HIS A 388 4.33 -21.20 35.60
C HIS A 388 5.08 -21.65 34.33
N PRO A 389 5.12 -22.96 34.01
CA PRO A 389 5.84 -23.46 32.83
C PRO A 389 5.46 -22.76 31.53
N GLU A 390 4.20 -22.41 31.34
CA GLU A 390 3.71 -21.70 30.14
C GLU A 390 4.31 -20.28 29.99
N ILE A 391 4.50 -19.56 31.09
CA ILE A 391 5.16 -18.25 31.14
C ILE A 391 6.62 -18.41 30.75
N ARG A 392 7.30 -19.40 31.32
CA ARG A 392 8.71 -19.69 31.05
C ARG A 392 8.93 -20.10 29.59
N MET A 393 8.05 -20.94 29.05
CA MET A 393 8.10 -21.38 27.65
C MET A 393 7.84 -20.22 26.68
N SER A 394 6.85 -19.38 26.96
CA SER A 394 6.55 -18.19 26.14
C SER A 394 7.70 -17.18 26.16
N ALA A 395 8.30 -16.95 27.34
CA ALA A 395 9.47 -16.09 27.47
C ALA A 395 10.69 -16.65 26.73
N CYS A 396 10.94 -17.95 26.82
CA CYS A 396 11.99 -18.65 26.07
C CYS A 396 11.79 -18.50 24.55
N ALA A 397 10.57 -18.71 24.06
CA ALA A 397 10.24 -18.54 22.64
C ALA A 397 10.60 -17.15 22.11
N ILE A 398 10.23 -16.08 22.84
CA ILE A 398 10.55 -14.70 22.44
C ILE A 398 12.05 -14.42 22.59
N PHE A 399 12.67 -14.92 23.66
CA PHE A 399 14.12 -14.79 23.87
C PHE A 399 14.93 -15.36 22.70
N LEU A 400 14.58 -16.56 22.24
CA LEU A 400 15.22 -17.23 21.11
C LEU A 400 14.97 -16.48 19.80
N ALA A 401 13.73 -16.03 19.57
CA ALA A 401 13.35 -15.27 18.38
C ALA A 401 14.02 -13.89 18.29
N ALA A 402 14.37 -13.28 19.43
CA ALA A 402 15.05 -11.99 19.51
C ALA A 402 16.56 -12.05 19.19
N GLY A 403 17.07 -13.19 18.71
CA GLY A 403 18.43 -13.32 18.15
C GLY A 403 19.46 -13.86 19.13
N CYS A 404 19.34 -15.14 19.51
CA CYS A 404 20.34 -15.81 20.34
C CYS A 404 21.14 -16.87 19.59
N ASN A 405 22.35 -16.51 19.11
CA ASN A 405 23.38 -17.49 18.69
C ASN A 405 23.94 -18.32 19.88
N ILE A 406 23.66 -17.91 21.12
CA ILE A 406 24.20 -18.50 22.35
C ILE A 406 23.33 -19.68 22.85
N ALA A 407 22.06 -19.75 22.46
CA ALA A 407 21.09 -20.70 23.01
C ALA A 407 21.42 -22.18 22.74
N ALA A 408 22.09 -22.50 21.63
CA ALA A 408 22.50 -23.86 21.33
C ALA A 408 23.52 -24.42 22.35
N LYS A 409 24.27 -23.58 23.04
CA LYS A 409 25.22 -23.99 24.10
C LYS A 409 24.56 -24.20 25.47
N LEU A 410 23.31 -23.76 25.64
CA LEU A 410 22.55 -23.87 26.90
C LEU A 410 21.71 -25.15 27.01
N LEU A 411 21.47 -25.87 25.92
CA LEU A 411 20.56 -27.01 25.87
C LEU A 411 21.32 -28.34 25.82
N SER A 412 21.10 -29.20 26.81
CA SER A 412 21.70 -30.54 26.88
C SER A 412 21.05 -31.49 25.86
N PRO A 413 21.83 -32.32 25.13
CA PRO A 413 21.30 -33.35 24.23
C PRO A 413 20.40 -34.40 24.93
N LYS A 414 20.44 -34.47 26.27
CA LYS A 414 19.56 -35.37 27.05
C LYS A 414 18.08 -35.03 26.87
N PHE A 415 17.73 -33.78 26.55
CA PHE A 415 16.35 -33.35 26.34
C PHE A 415 15.72 -33.89 25.04
N ASP A 416 16.53 -34.29 24.05
CA ASP A 416 16.03 -34.88 22.80
C ASP A 416 15.32 -36.22 23.01
N ARG A 417 15.61 -36.89 24.14
CA ARG A 417 15.03 -38.18 24.52
C ARG A 417 13.63 -38.08 25.14
N LEU A 418 13.18 -36.87 25.48
CA LEU A 418 11.86 -36.66 26.09
C LEU A 418 10.75 -36.92 25.07
N GLY A 419 9.75 -37.74 25.40
CA GLY A 419 8.67 -38.12 24.49
C GLY A 419 7.64 -37.01 24.20
N LEU A 420 6.54 -37.37 23.53
CA LEU A 420 5.46 -36.45 23.10
C LEU A 420 4.69 -35.78 24.25
N ARG A 421 4.84 -36.24 25.49
CA ARG A 421 4.21 -35.64 26.68
C ARG A 421 4.91 -34.36 27.17
N PHE A 422 6.06 -34.02 26.60
CA PHE A 422 6.83 -32.82 26.96
C PHE A 422 6.67 -31.74 25.90
N SER A 423 6.65 -30.47 26.33
CA SER A 423 6.52 -29.32 25.43
C SER A 423 7.70 -29.24 24.45
N ARG A 424 7.40 -29.02 23.18
CA ARG A 424 8.40 -28.89 22.10
C ARG A 424 8.14 -27.64 21.28
N MET A 425 9.22 -27.04 20.79
CA MET A 425 9.18 -25.96 19.81
C MET A 425 9.99 -26.41 18.58
N LEU A 426 9.35 -26.44 17.41
CA LEU A 426 9.96 -26.85 16.16
C LEU A 426 9.95 -25.65 15.20
N HIS A 427 11.09 -25.36 14.58
CA HIS A 427 11.22 -24.29 13.57
C HIS A 427 11.78 -24.86 12.26
N PRO A 428 10.96 -25.60 11.48
CA PRO A 428 11.37 -26.06 10.16
C PRO A 428 11.40 -24.90 9.17
N ASP A 429 12.57 -24.64 8.59
CA ASP A 429 12.73 -23.71 7.49
C ASP A 429 13.55 -24.29 6.34
N THR A 430 13.36 -23.71 5.17
CA THR A 430 14.19 -24.00 4.00
C THR A 430 14.54 -22.68 3.35
N PHE A 431 15.82 -22.48 3.07
CA PHE A 431 16.33 -21.31 2.38
C PHE A 431 16.85 -21.73 1.02
N CYS A 432 16.30 -21.14 -0.06
CA CYS A 432 16.83 -21.32 -1.39
C CYS A 432 17.73 -20.14 -1.76
N CYS A 433 19.05 -20.33 -1.71
CA CYS A 433 20.03 -19.30 -2.01
C CYS A 433 19.86 -18.73 -3.44
N LYS A 434 19.42 -19.55 -4.40
CA LYS A 434 19.22 -19.12 -5.80
C LYS A 434 18.11 -18.09 -5.96
N PHE A 435 17.06 -18.17 -5.16
CA PHE A 435 15.93 -17.25 -5.22
C PHE A 435 15.96 -16.21 -4.10
N VAL A 436 16.94 -16.29 -3.20
CA VAL A 436 17.00 -15.50 -1.94
C VAL A 436 15.64 -15.54 -1.23
N ALA A 437 15.02 -16.72 -1.24
CA ALA A 437 13.67 -16.94 -0.74
C ALA A 437 13.71 -17.95 0.40
N ARG A 438 13.03 -17.60 1.50
CA ARG A 438 12.85 -18.48 2.66
C ARG A 438 11.41 -18.97 2.70
N LYS A 439 11.23 -20.27 2.84
CA LYS A 439 9.96 -20.87 3.19
C LYS A 439 10.03 -21.33 4.66
N VAL A 440 9.19 -20.74 5.50
CA VAL A 440 9.03 -21.16 6.90
C VAL A 440 7.81 -22.07 6.96
N TYR A 441 7.99 -23.27 7.50
CA TYR A 441 6.89 -24.20 7.68
C TYR A 441 6.31 -23.97 9.07
N LEU A 442 5.03 -23.59 9.13
CA LEU A 442 4.28 -23.56 10.40
C LEU A 442 3.88 -24.99 10.73
N PRO A 443 4.33 -25.58 11.86
CA PRO A 443 3.82 -26.86 12.29
C PRO A 443 2.33 -26.72 12.62
N LEU A 444 1.48 -27.53 11.97
CA LEU A 444 0.08 -27.68 12.34
C LEU A 444 0.02 -28.07 13.82
N LYS A 445 -0.57 -27.19 14.64
CA LYS A 445 -0.78 -27.43 16.07
C LYS A 445 -1.71 -28.66 16.19
N GLN A 446 -1.19 -29.81 16.62
CA GLN A 446 -2.03 -30.91 17.09
C GLN A 446 -2.84 -30.39 18.28
N MET A 447 -4.14 -30.20 18.09
CA MET A 447 -5.06 -29.99 19.20
C MET A 447 -5.19 -31.30 19.99
N PRO A 448 -5.11 -31.27 21.33
CA PRO A 448 -5.47 -32.42 22.13
C PRO A 448 -7.01 -32.51 22.26
N ASN A 449 -7.51 -33.74 22.10
CA ASN A 449 -8.81 -34.28 22.50
C ASN A 449 -10.04 -33.88 21.66
N GLU A 450 -10.37 -34.73 20.68
CA GLU A 450 -11.69 -35.37 20.59
C GLU A 450 -11.56 -36.66 19.77
N LEU A 451 -11.30 -37.76 20.49
CA LEU A 451 -11.33 -39.12 19.97
C LEU A 451 -12.72 -39.66 20.26
N THR A 452 -13.64 -39.51 19.30
CA THR A 452 -14.83 -40.36 19.24
C THR A 452 -15.12 -40.71 17.78
N ILE A 453 -14.41 -41.72 17.28
CA ILE A 453 -14.92 -42.57 16.21
C ILE A 453 -15.07 -43.94 16.88
N ARG A 454 -16.30 -44.29 17.23
CA ARG A 454 -16.66 -45.69 17.48
C ARG A 454 -16.76 -46.35 16.11
N GLU A 455 -16.00 -47.42 15.93
CA GLU A 455 -16.20 -48.38 14.85
C GLU A 455 -17.54 -49.09 15.05
N THR A 456 -18.47 -48.89 14.11
CA THR A 456 -19.20 -49.90 13.32
C THR A 456 -19.98 -49.18 12.23
#